data_AF-A0A926X8X0-F1
#
_entry.id   AF-A0A926X8X0-F1
#
_cell.length_a   1.000
_cell.length_b   1.000
_cell.length_c   1.000
_cell.angle_alpha   90.00
_cell.angle_beta   90.00
_cell.angle_gamma   90.00
#
_symmetry.space_group_name_H-M   'P 1'
#
loop_
_entity.id
_entity.type
_entity.pdbx_description
1 polymer ?
#
loop_
_entity_poly.entity_id
_entity_poly.type
_entity_poly.pdbx_seq_one_letter_code
_entity_poly.pdbx_strand_id
1 'polypeptide(L)'
;MAPDDAPLTGEALVKEVCRRIRVARSYWDAHNNSACRKERDRALQLYNTLTKEQKEQIPEVLKVWLRYRSEKYFGAHRTPPGGKAKGKPKKQRFTKD
;
A
#
# COMPACT_ATOMS: atom_id res chain seq x y z
N MET A 1 -5.94 16.29 24.53
CA MET A 1 -4.87 15.68 23.72
C MET A 1 -4.28 14.56 24.55
N ALA A 2 -4.50 13.31 24.13
CA ALA A 2 -3.87 12.18 24.80
C ALA A 2 -2.36 12.20 24.47
N PRO A 3 -1.48 11.70 25.34
CA PRO A 3 -0.03 11.65 25.08
C PRO A 3 0.36 10.85 23.82
N ASP A 4 -0.58 10.11 23.23
CA ASP A 4 -0.38 9.27 22.05
C ASP A 4 -0.53 10.00 20.69
N ASP A 5 -0.96 11.26 20.68
CA ASP A 5 -1.19 12.04 19.43
C ASP A 5 0.07 12.77 18.91
N ALA A 6 1.20 12.68 19.62
CA ALA A 6 2.43 13.32 19.18
C ALA A 6 2.96 12.65 17.88
N PRO A 7 3.34 13.43 16.86
CA PRO A 7 3.92 12.87 15.65
C PRO A 7 5.21 12.10 15.96
N LEU A 8 5.32 10.87 15.46
CA LEU A 8 6.51 10.06 15.62
C LEU A 8 7.70 10.75 14.93
N THR A 9 8.86 10.77 15.61
CA THR A 9 10.09 11.37 15.09
C THR A 9 11.28 10.41 15.23
N GLY A 10 12.39 10.75 14.57
CA GLY A 10 13.66 10.05 14.72
C GLY A 10 13.57 8.53 14.50
N GLU A 11 14.14 7.77 15.43
CA GLU A 11 14.17 6.30 15.40
C GLU A 11 12.76 5.68 15.50
N ALA A 12 11.85 6.29 16.28
CA ALA A 12 10.48 5.80 16.43
C ALA A 12 9.73 5.83 15.10
N LEU A 13 9.94 6.88 14.30
CA LEU A 13 9.38 6.99 12.95
C LEU A 13 9.93 5.90 12.01
N VAL A 14 11.25 5.64 12.05
CA VAL A 14 11.89 4.56 11.27
C VAL A 14 11.33 3.19 11.65
N LYS A 15 11.15 2.92 12.95
CA LYS A 15 10.55 1.68 13.46
C LYS A 15 9.11 1.52 12.99
N GLU A 16 8.32 2.59 13.02
CA GLU A 16 6.94 2.54 12.55
C GLU A 16 6.85 2.28 11.04
N VAL A 17 7.72 2.92 10.23
CA VAL A 17 7.81 2.63 8.80
C VAL A 17 8.13 1.14 8.57
N CYS A 18 9.14 0.60 9.26
CA CYS A 18 9.49 -0.82 9.17
C CYS A 18 8.31 -1.72 9.55
N ARG A 19 7.59 -1.39 10.64
CA ARG A 19 6.42 -2.14 11.10
C ARG A 19 5.32 -2.13 10.04
N ARG A 20 4.98 -0.97 9.49
CA ARG A 20 3.95 -0.82 8.44
C ARG A 20 4.30 -1.63 7.19
N ILE A 21 5.56 -1.63 6.75
CA ILE A 21 5.98 -2.45 5.60
C ILE A 21 5.80 -3.95 5.91
N ARG A 22 6.16 -4.41 7.11
CA ARG A 22 5.96 -5.82 7.51
C ARG A 22 4.48 -6.21 7.55
N VAL A 23 3.61 -5.34 8.04
CA VAL A 23 2.16 -5.57 8.05
C VAL A 23 1.60 -5.59 6.61
N ALA A 24 2.05 -4.68 5.74
CA ALA A 24 1.66 -4.74 4.33
C ALA A 24 2.09 -6.07 3.68
N ARG A 25 3.31 -6.53 3.97
CA ARG A 25 3.81 -7.84 3.50
C ARG A 25 3.01 -9.02 4.03
N SER A 26 2.62 -9.03 5.30
CA SER A 26 1.80 -10.13 5.82
C SER A 26 0.42 -10.18 5.13
N TYR A 27 -0.18 -9.03 4.82
CA TYR A 27 -1.42 -9.01 4.02
C TYR A 27 -1.20 -9.44 2.57
N TRP A 28 -0.05 -9.12 1.98
CA TRP A 28 0.34 -9.63 0.66
C TRP A 28 0.41 -11.16 0.66
N ASP A 29 1.13 -11.73 1.63
CA ASP A 29 1.30 -13.18 1.76
C ASP A 29 -0.05 -13.88 2.01
N ALA A 30 -0.94 -13.24 2.76
CA ALA A 30 -2.32 -13.70 2.99
C ALA A 30 -3.29 -13.43 1.81
N HIS A 31 -2.81 -12.88 0.69
CA HIS A 31 -3.62 -12.48 -0.48
C HIS A 31 -4.74 -11.47 -0.17
N ASN A 32 -4.66 -10.77 0.97
CA ASN A 32 -5.57 -9.69 1.34
C ASN A 32 -5.12 -8.37 0.71
N ASN A 33 -5.30 -8.26 -0.61
CA ASN A 33 -4.79 -7.15 -1.42
C ASN A 33 -5.39 -5.78 -1.04
N SER A 34 -6.62 -5.75 -0.53
CA SER A 34 -7.26 -4.51 -0.06
C SER A 34 -6.54 -3.95 1.17
N ALA A 35 -6.29 -4.79 2.18
CA ALA A 35 -5.56 -4.40 3.38
C ALA A 35 -4.07 -4.10 3.07
N CYS A 36 -3.45 -4.91 2.21
CA CYS A 36 -2.08 -4.69 1.76
C CYS A 36 -1.91 -3.31 1.13
N ARG A 37 -2.83 -2.89 0.25
CA ARG A 37 -2.79 -1.55 -0.38
C ARG A 37 -2.86 -0.44 0.65
N LYS A 38 -3.80 -0.52 1.60
CA LYS A 38 -3.98 0.50 2.65
C LYS A 38 -2.73 0.66 3.51
N GLU A 39 -2.14 -0.45 3.95
CA GLU A 39 -0.93 -0.40 4.77
C GLU A 39 0.31 0.03 3.97
N ARG A 40 0.41 -0.38 2.69
CA ARG A 40 1.44 0.14 1.78
C ARG A 40 1.36 1.66 1.66
N ASP A 41 0.17 2.21 1.44
CA ASP A 41 -0.01 3.65 1.24
C ASP A 41 0.38 4.43 2.50
N ARG A 42 0.00 3.93 3.68
CA ARG A 42 0.47 4.47 4.98
C ARG A 42 1.99 4.38 5.13
N ALA A 43 2.58 3.24 4.75
CA ALA A 43 4.04 3.07 4.79
C ALA A 43 4.75 4.05 3.86
N LEU A 44 4.24 4.29 2.65
CA LEU A 44 4.79 5.25 1.70
C LEU A 44 4.67 6.69 2.20
N GLN A 45 3.54 7.06 2.79
CA GLN A 45 3.35 8.38 3.38
C GLN A 45 4.43 8.68 4.43
N LEU A 46 4.65 7.76 5.37
CA LEU A 46 5.69 7.91 6.40
C LEU A 46 7.11 7.80 5.82
N TYR A 47 7.34 6.88 4.89
CA TYR A 47 8.66 6.71 4.24
C TYR A 47 9.11 8.00 3.52
N ASN A 48 8.16 8.71 2.90
CA ASN A 48 8.45 9.94 2.16
C ASN A 48 8.84 11.11 3.07
N THR A 49 8.50 11.07 4.36
CA THR A 49 8.94 12.08 5.33
C THR A 49 10.31 11.79 5.92
N LEU A 50 10.88 10.60 5.71
CA LEU A 50 12.20 10.24 6.23
C LEU A 50 13.33 10.96 5.48
N THR A 51 14.34 11.40 6.23
CA THR A 51 15.61 11.86 5.68
C THR A 51 16.38 10.69 5.03
N LYS A 52 17.46 11.00 4.32
CA LYS A 52 18.30 9.97 3.68
C LYS A 52 18.91 9.03 4.72
N GLU A 53 19.44 9.58 5.80
CA GLU A 53 20.10 8.87 6.90
C GLU A 53 19.11 7.95 7.63
N GLN A 54 17.86 8.39 7.77
CA GLN A 54 16.79 7.56 8.34
C GLN A 54 16.38 6.42 7.39
N LYS A 55 16.34 6.67 6.08
CA LYS A 55 16.06 5.61 5.08
C LYS A 55 17.16 4.55 5.06
N GLU A 56 18.40 4.91 5.32
CA GLU A 56 19.53 3.96 5.40
C GLU A 56 19.38 2.96 6.55
N GLN A 57 18.71 3.34 7.63
CA GLN A 57 18.41 2.46 8.77
C GLN A 57 17.33 1.40 8.47
N ILE A 58 16.56 1.56 7.38
CA ILE A 58 15.54 0.58 6.98
C ILE A 58 16.24 -0.63 6.33
N PRO A 59 15.94 -1.87 6.76
CA PRO A 59 16.46 -3.08 6.12
C PRO A 59 16.21 -3.09 4.60
N GLU A 60 17.25 -3.40 3.82
CA GLU A 60 17.22 -3.34 2.35
C GLU A 60 16.05 -4.15 1.76
N VAL A 61 15.76 -5.32 2.32
CA VAL A 61 14.64 -6.18 1.88
C VAL A 61 13.29 -5.46 1.96
N LEU A 62 13.09 -4.58 2.94
CA LEU A 62 11.87 -3.81 3.11
C LEU A 62 11.81 -2.65 2.12
N LYS A 63 12.94 -1.97 1.86
CA LYS A 63 13.03 -0.91 0.85
C LYS A 63 12.74 -1.45 -0.55
N VAL A 64 13.38 -2.56 -0.93
CA VAL A 64 13.18 -3.21 -2.23
C VAL A 64 11.74 -3.67 -2.39
N TRP A 65 11.17 -4.30 -1.36
CA TRP A 65 9.77 -4.71 -1.42
C TRP A 65 8.84 -3.51 -1.59
N LEU A 66 9.02 -2.45 -0.79
CA LEU A 66 8.17 -1.26 -0.82
C LEU A 66 8.26 -0.54 -2.18
N ARG A 67 9.47 -0.30 -2.69
CA ARG A 67 9.66 0.48 -3.93
C ARG A 67 9.39 -0.30 -5.21
N TYR A 68 9.73 -1.58 -5.26
CA TYR A 68 9.66 -2.33 -6.52
C TYR A 68 8.52 -3.33 -6.53
N ARG A 69 8.50 -4.25 -5.54
CA ARG A 69 7.50 -5.33 -5.55
C ARG A 69 6.10 -4.79 -5.36
N SER A 70 5.91 -3.95 -4.34
CA SER A 70 4.59 -3.36 -4.04
C SER A 70 4.11 -2.45 -5.18
N GLU A 71 5.01 -1.66 -5.78
CA GLU A 71 4.69 -0.79 -6.90
C GLU A 71 4.16 -1.58 -8.10
N LYS A 72 4.82 -2.69 -8.48
CA LYS A 72 4.38 -3.53 -9.59
C LYS A 72 2.90 -3.94 -9.49
N TYR A 73 2.40 -4.19 -8.28
CA TYR A 73 1.04 -4.70 -8.05
C TYR A 73 0.04 -3.63 -7.64
N PHE A 74 0.48 -2.58 -6.94
CA PHE A 74 -0.40 -1.57 -6.35
C PHE A 74 -0.15 -0.14 -6.86
N GLY A 75 0.83 0.07 -7.73
CA GLY A 75 1.14 1.36 -8.33
C GLY A 75 -0.01 1.94 -9.14
N ALA A 76 0.08 3.23 -9.44
CA ALA A 76 -0.97 3.99 -10.12
C ALA A 76 -1.28 3.46 -11.53
N HIS A 77 -0.33 2.76 -12.16
CA HIS A 77 -0.51 2.09 -13.46
C HIS A 77 -1.42 0.87 -13.41
N ARG A 78 -1.81 0.40 -12.22
CA ARG A 78 -2.74 -0.73 -12.06
C ARG A 78 -4.14 -0.18 -11.82
N THR A 79 -5.05 -0.44 -12.75
CA THR A 79 -6.47 -0.12 -12.59
C THR A 79 -6.99 -0.78 -11.30
N PRO A 80 -7.52 -0.01 -10.33
CA PRO A 80 -8.12 -0.59 -9.14
C PRO A 80 -9.28 -1.51 -9.55
N PRO A 81 -9.35 -2.76 -9.06
CA PRO A 81 -10.54 -3.58 -9.27
C PRO A 81 -11.70 -2.90 -8.54
N GLY A 82 -12.55 -2.19 -9.28
CA GLY A 82 -13.66 -1.39 -8.73
C GLY A 82 -13.87 -0.02 -9.37
N GLY A 83 -12.93 0.48 -10.18
CA GLY A 83 -13.20 1.61 -11.06
C GLY A 83 -14.18 1.16 -12.14
N LYS A 84 -15.43 1.63 -12.09
CA LYS A 84 -16.56 1.24 -12.97
C LYS A 84 -16.08 0.82 -14.36
N ALA A 85 -15.98 -0.49 -14.60
CA ALA A 85 -16.08 -0.98 -15.97
C ALA A 85 -17.45 -0.50 -16.45
N LYS A 86 -17.46 0.44 -17.41
CA LYS A 86 -18.69 0.80 -18.11
C LYS A 86 -19.32 -0.52 -18.54
N GLY A 87 -20.49 -0.83 -17.97
CA GLY A 87 -21.16 -2.09 -18.23
C GLY A 87 -21.21 -2.29 -19.74
N LYS A 88 -20.69 -3.43 -20.23
CA LYS A 88 -21.00 -3.86 -21.58
C LYS A 88 -22.52 -3.78 -21.71
N PRO A 89 -23.09 -3.11 -22.73
CA PRO A 89 -24.52 -3.13 -22.91
C PRO A 89 -24.94 -4.60 -23.01
N LYS A 90 -25.82 -5.05 -22.11
CA LYS A 90 -26.45 -6.37 -22.23
C LYS A 90 -27.12 -6.37 -23.60
N LYS A 91 -26.62 -7.17 -24.54
CA LYS A 91 -27.35 -7.46 -25.78
C LYS A 91 -28.69 -8.03 -25.35
N GLN A 92 -29.77 -7.28 -25.56
CA GLN A 92 -31.12 -7.78 -25.39
C GLN A 92 -31.25 -9.02 -26.29
N ARG A 93 -31.47 -10.19 -25.68
CA ARG A 93 -31.92 -11.36 -26.41
C ARG A 93 -33.38 -11.08 -26.78
N PHE A 94 -33.64 -10.78 -28.04
CA PHE A 94 -34.97 -10.89 -28.60
C PHE A 94 -35.32 -12.38 -28.64
N THR A 95 -36.27 -12.81 -27.81
CA THR A 95 -37.03 -14.03 -28.04
C THR A 95 -38.18 -13.67 -28.98
N LYS A 96 -38.28 -14.40 -30.09
CA LYS A 96 -39.35 -14.30 -31.06
C LYS A 96 -40.24 -15.53 -30.85
N ASP A 97 -41.48 -15.29 -30.45
CA ASP A 97 -42.58 -16.25 -30.57
C ASP A 97 -43.05 -16.32 -32.05
#